data_AF-A0A1G3UUD0-F1
#
_entry.id   AF-A0A1G3UUD0-F1
#
_cell.length_a   1.000
_cell.length_b   1.000
_cell.length_c   1.000
_cell.angle_alpha   90.00
_cell.angle_beta   90.00
_cell.angle_gamma   90.00
#
_symmetry.space_group_name_H-M   'P 1'
#
loop_
_entity.id
_entity.type
_entity.pdbx_description
1 polymer ?
#
loop_
_entity_poly.entity_id
_entity_poly.type
_entity_poly.pdbx_seq_one_letter_code
_entity_poly.pdbx_strand_id
1 'polypeptide(L)'
;MRRTAFTLLELIFVIVIIGLLSKFGIELLFQAYKNFIFSNVNNALHSNGAAAVETIASRLQYRIKDSVIAREADGDIFALAGYGDDNATIIEWIGSDIDSFRGDSLPLWSGIIDINLSSASTLVSPGTNTTELNTLIGELSNGGSGINDAALYFVGSDSDINSYGWNGVALTDHTTSVMHPIRSNGTANQFVPINGATGADNTFAGTNVYEQYQLAWSAYAVVHTPADGNLTLYYDYQPWRGDGYASGKAVLLMENVDTFRFKAVGSIVKIQVCVKSDLMEAYSLCKEKTIY
;
A
#
# COMPACT_ATOMS: atom_id res chain seq x y z
N MET A 1 -38.23 -20.30 -71.96
CA MET A 1 -37.28 -19.98 -70.86
C MET A 1 -35.98 -20.74 -71.09
N ARG A 2 -34.88 -20.06 -71.44
CA ARG A 2 -33.55 -20.67 -71.47
C ARG A 2 -33.05 -20.83 -70.03
N ARG A 3 -32.84 -22.05 -69.57
CA ARG A 3 -32.12 -22.31 -68.31
C ARG A 3 -30.63 -22.25 -68.62
N THR A 4 -29.96 -21.20 -68.15
CA THR A 4 -28.50 -21.11 -68.15
C THR A 4 -27.97 -22.05 -67.07
N ALA A 5 -27.28 -23.11 -67.47
CA ALA A 5 -26.64 -24.06 -66.56
C ALA A 5 -25.12 -23.94 -66.68
N PHE A 6 -24.42 -23.99 -65.54
CA PHE A 6 -22.97 -23.97 -65.47
C PHE A 6 -22.40 -25.32 -65.92
N THR A 7 -21.22 -25.31 -66.53
CA THR A 7 -20.49 -26.55 -66.83
C THR A 7 -19.83 -27.12 -65.58
N LEU A 8 -19.66 -28.44 -65.51
CA LEU A 8 -18.98 -29.11 -64.39
C LEU A 8 -17.54 -28.57 -64.18
N LEU A 9 -16.86 -28.26 -65.29
CA LEU A 9 -15.50 -27.70 -65.26
C LEU A 9 -15.48 -26.31 -64.58
N GLU A 10 -16.39 -25.42 -64.94
CA GLU A 10 -16.51 -24.08 -64.32
C GLU A 10 -16.77 -24.18 -62.81
N LEU A 11 -17.64 -25.10 -62.39
CA LEU A 11 -17.93 -25.31 -60.96
C LEU A 11 -16.69 -25.74 -60.17
N ILE A 12 -15.89 -26.68 -60.71
CA ILE A 12 -14.67 -27.16 -60.05
C ILE A 12 -13.65 -26.02 -59.90
N PHE A 13 -13.44 -25.22 -60.95
CA PHE A 13 -12.53 -24.07 -60.88
C PHE A 13 -12.94 -23.07 -59.81
N VAL A 14 -14.24 -22.75 -59.71
CA VAL A 14 -14.76 -21.84 -58.68
C VAL A 14 -14.52 -22.40 -57.27
N ILE A 15 -14.80 -23.68 -57.04
CA ILE A 15 -14.59 -24.31 -55.72
C ILE A 15 -13.11 -24.27 -55.32
N VAL A 16 -12.19 -24.57 -56.24
CA VAL A 16 -10.75 -24.54 -55.96
C VAL A 16 -10.28 -23.12 -55.64
N ILE A 17 -10.69 -22.12 -56.42
CA ILE A 17 -10.33 -20.71 -56.18
C ILE A 17 -10.90 -20.23 -54.84
N ILE A 18 -12.16 -20.54 -54.53
CA ILE A 18 -12.76 -20.19 -53.23
C ILE A 18 -12.03 -20.90 -52.10
N GLY A 19 -11.66 -22.17 -52.24
CA GLY A 19 -10.90 -22.90 -51.22
C GLY A 19 -9.54 -22.26 -50.93
N LEU A 20 -8.82 -21.85 -51.99
CA LEU A 20 -7.51 -21.20 -51.89
C LEU A 20 -7.62 -19.81 -51.25
N LEU A 21 -8.57 -18.99 -51.70
CA LEU A 21 -8.86 -17.67 -51.12
C LEU A 21 -9.34 -17.77 -49.68
N SER A 22 -10.18 -18.76 -49.36
CA SER A 22 -10.70 -18.98 -48.01
C SER A 22 -9.57 -19.40 -47.06
N LYS A 23 -8.63 -20.25 -47.51
CA LYS A 23 -7.47 -20.62 -46.70
C LYS A 23 -6.68 -19.37 -46.28
N PHE A 24 -6.27 -18.55 -47.25
CA PHE A 24 -5.50 -17.34 -46.96
C PHE A 24 -6.31 -16.29 -46.19
N GLY A 25 -7.60 -16.15 -46.50
CA GLY A 25 -8.50 -15.23 -45.79
C GLY A 25 -8.67 -15.60 -44.31
N ILE A 26 -8.87 -16.89 -44.00
CA ILE A 26 -9.00 -17.38 -42.63
C ILE A 26 -7.68 -17.22 -41.87
N GLU A 27 -6.55 -17.52 -42.50
CA GLU A 27 -5.23 -17.38 -41.87
C GLU A 27 -4.91 -15.91 -41.53
N LEU A 28 -5.19 -15.00 -42.46
CA LEU A 28 -5.04 -13.55 -42.24
C LEU A 28 -5.99 -13.04 -41.15
N LEU A 29 -7.26 -13.47 -41.16
CA LEU A 29 -8.23 -13.11 -40.13
C LEU A 29 -7.77 -13.58 -38.75
N PHE A 30 -7.32 -14.83 -38.64
CA PHE A 30 -6.83 -15.41 -37.39
C PHE A 30 -5.60 -14.66 -36.87
N GLN A 31 -4.66 -14.32 -37.75
CA GLN A 31 -3.46 -13.57 -37.37
C GLN A 31 -3.80 -12.13 -36.95
N ALA A 32 -4.70 -11.46 -37.66
CA ALA A 32 -5.17 -10.12 -37.29
C ALA A 32 -5.88 -10.12 -35.93
N TYR A 33 -6.73 -11.12 -35.68
CA TYR A 33 -7.42 -11.28 -34.40
C TYR A 33 -6.44 -11.55 -33.25
N LYS A 34 -5.48 -12.47 -33.45
CA LYS A 34 -4.43 -12.74 -32.46
C LYS A 34 -3.63 -11.49 -32.10
N ASN A 35 -3.20 -10.72 -33.11
CA ASN A 35 -2.45 -9.48 -32.89
C ASN A 35 -3.27 -8.43 -32.14
N PHE A 36 -4.56 -8.30 -32.47
CA PHE A 36 -5.45 -7.37 -31.79
C PHE A 36 -5.64 -7.73 -30.30
N ILE A 37 -5.95 -9.01 -30.01
CA ILE A 37 -6.12 -9.48 -28.64
C ILE A 37 -4.83 -9.32 -27.85
N PHE A 38 -3.69 -9.68 -28.44
CA PHE A 38 -2.38 -9.51 -27.81
C PHE A 38 -2.11 -8.04 -27.46
N SER A 39 -2.27 -7.14 -28.42
CA SER A 39 -2.05 -5.70 -28.20
C SER A 39 -2.96 -5.15 -27.11
N ASN A 40 -4.26 -5.51 -27.15
CA ASN A 40 -5.23 -5.03 -26.18
C ASN A 40 -4.91 -5.53 -24.76
N VAL A 41 -4.65 -6.83 -24.60
CA VAL A 41 -4.33 -7.41 -23.29
C VAL A 41 -3.00 -6.87 -22.77
N ASN A 42 -1.96 -6.80 -23.61
CA ASN A 42 -0.68 -6.26 -23.20
C ASN A 42 -0.78 -4.80 -22.73
N ASN A 43 -1.55 -3.97 -23.45
CA ASN A 43 -1.79 -2.59 -23.05
C ASN A 43 -2.55 -2.48 -21.73
N ALA A 44 -3.58 -3.31 -21.52
CA ALA A 44 -4.33 -3.37 -20.28
C ALA A 44 -3.43 -3.78 -19.10
N LEU A 45 -2.61 -4.82 -19.26
CA LEU A 45 -1.67 -5.28 -18.24
C LEU A 45 -0.61 -4.23 -17.90
N HIS A 46 -0.08 -3.53 -18.91
CA HIS A 46 0.84 -2.41 -18.68
C HIS A 46 0.19 -1.28 -17.89
N SER A 47 -1.06 -0.91 -18.24
CA SER A 47 -1.80 0.15 -17.58
C SER A 47 -2.13 -0.22 -16.13
N ASN A 48 -2.66 -1.42 -15.90
CA ASN A 48 -3.03 -1.90 -14.57
C ASN A 48 -1.80 -2.08 -13.67
N GLY A 49 -0.72 -2.67 -14.20
CA GLY A 49 0.54 -2.81 -13.46
C GLY A 49 1.17 -1.46 -13.12
N ALA A 50 1.08 -0.47 -14.02
CA ALA A 50 1.55 0.89 -13.73
C ALA A 50 0.71 1.56 -12.64
N ALA A 51 -0.62 1.43 -12.70
CA ALA A 51 -1.52 1.97 -11.68
C ALA A 51 -1.27 1.33 -10.31
N ALA A 52 -1.14 0.00 -10.23
CA ALA A 52 -0.88 -0.72 -8.99
C ALA A 52 0.44 -0.27 -8.34
N VAL A 53 1.53 -0.22 -9.12
CA VAL A 53 2.84 0.22 -8.63
C VAL A 53 2.81 1.71 -8.22
N GLU A 54 2.05 2.56 -8.91
CA GLU A 54 1.92 3.98 -8.55
C GLU A 54 1.13 4.18 -7.24
N THR A 55 0.03 3.43 -7.07
CA THR A 55 -0.76 3.45 -5.83
C THR A 55 0.09 3.02 -4.64
N ILE A 56 0.88 1.96 -4.78
CA ILE A 56 1.80 1.52 -3.71
C ILE A 56 2.89 2.59 -3.48
N ALA A 57 3.55 3.05 -4.54
CA ALA A 57 4.65 4.00 -4.44
C ALA A 57 4.24 5.33 -3.80
N SER A 58 3.07 5.87 -4.15
CA SER A 58 2.55 7.13 -3.61
C SER A 58 2.26 7.06 -2.10
N ARG A 59 1.78 5.92 -1.59
CA ARG A 59 1.59 5.69 -0.14
C ARG A 59 2.91 5.41 0.58
N LEU A 60 3.80 4.64 -0.05
CA LEU A 60 5.12 4.31 0.50
C LEU A 60 6.07 5.52 0.54
N GLN A 61 5.85 6.54 -0.30
CA GLN A 61 6.61 7.78 -0.29
C GLN A 61 6.49 8.52 1.05
N TYR A 62 5.34 8.45 1.71
CA TYR A 62 5.06 9.12 2.98
C TYR A 62 5.20 8.19 4.18
N ARG A 63 5.98 7.11 4.05
CA ARG A 63 6.26 6.20 5.16
C ARG A 63 7.16 6.84 6.22
N ILE A 64 7.01 6.39 7.45
CA ILE A 64 8.05 6.54 8.47
C ILE A 64 9.19 5.59 8.05
N LYS A 65 10.36 6.15 7.73
CA LYS A 65 11.42 5.44 6.98
C LYS A 65 11.88 4.14 7.64
N ASP A 66 11.99 4.13 8.96
CA ASP A 66 12.50 2.98 9.72
C ASP A 66 11.39 2.01 10.14
N SER A 67 10.12 2.31 9.81
CA SER A 67 8.98 1.43 10.14
C SER A 67 8.77 0.29 9.14
N VAL A 68 9.50 0.27 8.02
CA VAL A 68 9.20 -0.65 6.92
C VAL A 68 9.70 -2.05 7.23
N ILE A 69 8.78 -3.02 7.19
CA ILE A 69 9.08 -4.44 7.40
C ILE A 69 8.76 -5.28 6.17
N ALA A 70 9.53 -6.35 6.04
CA ALA A 70 9.21 -7.50 5.22
C ALA A 70 8.61 -8.56 6.14
N ARG A 71 7.46 -9.14 5.77
CA ARG A 71 6.87 -10.29 6.45
C ARG A 71 6.85 -11.50 5.54
N GLU A 72 7.34 -12.62 6.08
CA GLU A 72 7.31 -13.92 5.43
C GLU A 72 5.99 -14.66 5.70
N ALA A 73 5.70 -15.69 4.90
CA ALA A 73 4.47 -16.46 5.03
C ALA A 73 4.33 -17.15 6.40
N ASP A 74 5.46 -17.46 7.06
CA ASP A 74 5.50 -18.08 8.39
C ASP A 74 5.21 -17.07 9.52
N GLY A 75 5.08 -15.78 9.18
CA GLY A 75 4.74 -14.70 10.12
C GLY A 75 5.95 -13.93 10.64
N ASP A 76 7.16 -14.41 10.37
CA ASP A 76 8.41 -13.73 10.75
C ASP A 76 8.53 -12.35 10.10
N ILE A 77 9.03 -11.39 10.88
CA ILE A 77 9.20 -9.99 10.47
C ILE A 77 10.66 -9.61 10.45
N PHE A 78 11.04 -8.85 9.43
CA PHE A 78 12.40 -8.33 9.27
C PHE A 78 12.34 -6.86 8.86
N ALA A 79 13.25 -6.06 9.40
CA ALA A 79 13.44 -4.70 8.90
C ALA A 79 13.87 -4.73 7.43
N LEU A 80 13.17 -4.00 6.56
CA LEU A 80 13.40 -4.11 5.13
C LEU A 80 14.83 -3.67 4.72
N ALA A 81 15.43 -2.73 5.44
CA ALA A 81 16.77 -2.21 5.16
C ALA A 81 17.88 -3.27 5.27
N GLY A 82 17.67 -4.30 6.10
CA GLY A 82 18.63 -5.41 6.30
C GLY A 82 18.16 -6.75 5.72
N TYR A 83 16.99 -6.77 5.09
CA TYR A 83 16.38 -7.99 4.56
C TYR A 83 16.95 -8.29 3.17
N GLY A 84 17.71 -9.39 3.08
CA GLY A 84 18.37 -9.84 1.86
C GLY A 84 17.75 -11.08 1.22
N ASP A 85 16.80 -11.72 1.92
CA ASP A 85 16.12 -12.90 1.43
C ASP A 85 14.96 -12.53 0.50
N ASP A 86 14.50 -13.50 -0.27
CA ASP A 86 13.54 -13.30 -1.35
C ASP A 86 12.22 -14.05 -1.07
N ASN A 87 11.93 -14.36 0.20
CA ASN A 87 10.78 -15.18 0.62
C ASN A 87 9.58 -14.36 1.09
N ALA A 88 9.79 -13.11 1.51
CA ALA A 88 8.73 -12.23 1.97
C ALA A 88 7.76 -11.89 0.84
N THR A 89 6.48 -12.13 1.10
CA THR A 89 5.36 -11.84 0.19
C THR A 89 4.57 -10.60 0.61
N ILE A 90 4.90 -10.06 1.79
CA ILE A 90 4.21 -8.95 2.42
C ILE A 90 5.23 -7.87 2.78
N ILE A 91 4.92 -6.64 2.38
CA ILE A 91 5.62 -5.43 2.85
C ILE A 91 4.64 -4.61 3.66
N GLU A 92 5.03 -4.22 4.88
CA GLU A 92 4.23 -3.35 5.75
C GLU A 92 5.01 -2.10 6.13
N TRP A 93 4.31 -0.99 6.34
CA TRP A 93 4.90 0.25 6.81
C TRP A 93 3.86 1.12 7.51
N ILE A 94 4.34 2.04 8.34
CA ILE A 94 3.50 3.07 8.93
C ILE A 94 3.55 4.31 8.04
N GLY A 95 2.37 4.83 7.66
CA GLY A 95 2.27 6.05 6.87
C GLY A 95 2.12 7.28 7.76
N SER A 96 2.93 8.30 7.50
CA SER A 96 2.68 9.63 8.06
C SER A 96 1.42 10.22 7.43
N ASP A 97 0.64 10.91 8.25
CA ASP A 97 -0.61 11.54 7.86
C ASP A 97 -0.37 12.81 7.02
N ILE A 98 -0.21 12.60 5.72
CA ILE A 98 0.00 13.69 4.76
C ILE A 98 -1.30 14.42 4.40
N ASP A 99 -2.44 13.74 4.51
CA ASP A 99 -3.74 14.29 4.12
C ASP A 99 -4.12 15.42 5.08
N SER A 100 -4.04 15.18 6.39
CA SER A 100 -4.27 16.23 7.39
C SER A 100 -3.14 17.25 7.47
N PHE A 101 -1.92 16.89 7.11
CA PHE A 101 -0.78 17.83 7.09
C PHE A 101 -0.90 18.83 5.95
N ARG A 102 -1.44 18.42 4.79
CA ARG A 102 -1.75 19.35 3.71
C ARG A 102 -2.94 20.24 4.09
N GLY A 103 -3.96 19.63 4.69
CA GLY A 103 -5.21 20.31 5.03
C GLY A 103 -5.91 20.90 3.80
N ASP A 104 -7.01 21.63 4.04
CA ASP A 104 -7.74 22.33 2.96
C ASP A 104 -7.16 23.73 2.71
N SER A 105 -6.82 24.46 3.78
CA SER A 105 -6.20 25.78 3.71
C SER A 105 -4.97 25.92 4.62
N LEU A 106 -4.99 25.25 5.77
CA LEU A 106 -3.88 25.15 6.72
C LEU A 106 -3.74 23.68 7.18
N PRO A 107 -2.52 23.25 7.53
CA PRO A 107 -2.31 21.96 8.18
C PRO A 107 -3.17 21.82 9.44
N LEU A 108 -3.78 20.64 9.65
CA LEU A 108 -4.52 20.35 10.88
C LEU A 108 -3.60 19.98 12.05
N TRP A 109 -2.34 19.63 11.76
CA TRP A 109 -1.29 19.39 12.75
C TRP A 109 0.01 20.06 12.30
N SER A 110 0.78 20.59 13.25
CA SER A 110 1.93 21.46 12.95
C SER A 110 3.27 20.72 12.80
N GLY A 111 3.37 19.49 13.31
CA GLY A 111 4.61 18.72 13.34
C GLY A 111 5.65 19.23 14.32
N ILE A 112 5.28 20.19 15.17
CA ILE A 112 6.13 20.76 16.21
C ILE A 112 5.43 20.69 17.56
N ILE A 113 6.17 20.24 18.58
CA ILE A 113 5.81 20.27 20.00
C ILE A 113 6.60 21.37 20.68
N ASP A 114 5.89 22.21 21.45
CA ASP A 114 6.52 23.16 22.35
C ASP A 114 6.89 22.42 23.64
N ILE A 115 8.17 22.06 23.76
CA ILE A 115 8.68 21.31 24.92
C ILE A 115 8.54 22.13 26.22
N ASN A 116 8.65 23.46 26.17
CA ASN A 116 8.59 24.31 27.36
C ASN A 116 7.17 24.44 27.91
N LEU A 117 6.16 24.37 27.04
CA LEU A 117 4.75 24.35 27.42
C LEU A 117 4.22 22.93 27.69
N SER A 118 4.97 21.91 27.27
CA SER A 118 4.62 20.51 27.49
C SER A 118 5.00 20.01 28.89
N SER A 119 4.42 18.89 29.27
CA SER A 119 4.68 18.18 30.51
C SER A 119 4.64 16.67 30.27
N ALA A 120 5.04 15.88 31.29
CA ALA A 120 5.02 14.43 31.18
C ALA A 120 3.62 13.84 30.92
N SER A 121 2.53 14.56 31.20
CA SER A 121 1.16 14.10 30.96
C SER A 121 0.53 14.70 29.70
N THR A 122 1.13 15.72 29.11
CA THR A 122 0.51 16.47 28.02
C THR A 122 1.57 17.11 27.14
N LEU A 123 1.49 16.84 25.83
CA LEU A 123 2.31 17.48 24.81
C LEU A 123 1.50 18.59 24.16
N VAL A 124 2.05 19.80 24.15
CA VAL A 124 1.45 20.96 23.52
C VAL A 124 2.06 21.10 22.13
N SER A 125 1.22 21.02 21.10
CA SER A 125 1.60 21.21 19.70
C SER A 125 0.88 22.44 19.15
N PRO A 126 1.50 23.63 19.20
CA PRO A 126 0.88 24.87 18.73
C PRO A 126 0.47 24.76 17.25
N GLY A 127 -0.73 25.23 16.91
CA GLY A 127 -1.26 25.20 15.55
C GLY A 127 -1.94 23.88 15.16
N THR A 128 -1.96 22.87 16.04
CA THR A 128 -2.67 21.61 15.82
C THR A 128 -4.12 21.68 16.28
N ASN A 129 -5.07 21.36 15.41
CA ASN A 129 -6.48 21.24 15.76
C ASN A 129 -6.90 19.77 15.88
N THR A 130 -6.83 19.21 17.09
CA THR A 130 -7.18 17.80 17.36
C THR A 130 -8.65 17.47 17.09
N THR A 131 -9.55 18.46 17.09
CA THR A 131 -10.98 18.25 16.82
C THR A 131 -11.25 18.10 15.32
N GLU A 132 -10.68 18.99 14.51
CA GLU A 132 -10.77 18.88 13.04
C GLU A 132 -9.99 17.67 12.54
N LEU A 133 -8.82 17.40 13.13
CA LEU A 133 -8.05 16.20 12.82
C LEU A 133 -8.85 14.91 13.09
N ASN A 134 -9.55 14.83 14.23
CA ASN A 134 -10.41 13.68 14.52
C ASN A 134 -11.53 13.52 13.48
N THR A 135 -12.10 14.63 13.03
CA THR A 135 -13.16 14.62 12.01
C THR A 135 -12.61 14.10 10.68
N LEU A 136 -11.48 14.64 10.22
CA LEU A 136 -10.87 14.23 8.95
C LEU A 136 -10.42 12.76 8.98
N ILE A 137 -9.79 12.29 10.07
CA ILE A 137 -9.43 10.88 10.21
C ILE A 137 -10.70 10.02 10.16
N GLY A 138 -11.79 10.44 10.82
CA GLY A 138 -13.08 9.77 10.75
C GLY A 138 -13.63 9.69 9.33
N GLU A 139 -13.51 10.74 8.52
CA GLU A 139 -13.95 10.75 7.12
C GLU A 139 -13.08 9.84 6.24
N LEU A 140 -11.76 9.95 6.33
CA LEU A 140 -10.80 9.15 5.55
C LEU A 140 -10.88 7.65 5.88
N SER A 141 -11.13 7.35 7.16
CA SER A 141 -11.35 5.99 7.63
C SER A 141 -12.82 5.55 7.51
N ASN A 142 -13.74 6.31 6.92
CA ASN A 142 -15.16 5.94 6.86
C ASN A 142 -15.73 5.48 8.23
N GLY A 143 -15.41 6.24 9.28
CA GLY A 143 -15.82 6.02 10.66
C GLY A 143 -15.05 4.94 11.43
N GLY A 144 -13.98 4.38 10.86
CA GLY A 144 -13.21 3.29 11.48
C GLY A 144 -12.18 3.72 12.52
N SER A 145 -11.58 4.89 12.34
CA SER A 145 -10.49 5.42 13.15
C SER A 145 -10.72 6.89 13.49
N GLY A 146 -10.06 7.38 14.54
CA GLY A 146 -10.04 8.78 14.94
C GLY A 146 -8.72 9.19 15.58
N ILE A 147 -8.70 10.35 16.24
CA ILE A 147 -7.47 10.87 16.85
C ILE A 147 -6.94 9.96 17.96
N ASN A 148 -7.81 9.20 18.63
CA ASN A 148 -7.40 8.28 19.70
C ASN A 148 -6.74 6.99 19.17
N ASP A 149 -6.79 6.76 17.87
CA ASP A 149 -6.10 5.67 17.19
C ASP A 149 -4.72 6.11 16.68
N ALA A 150 -4.45 7.42 16.63
CA ALA A 150 -3.20 7.96 16.15
C ALA A 150 -2.03 7.77 17.12
N ALA A 151 -0.82 7.80 16.57
CA ALA A 151 0.43 7.82 17.28
C ALA A 151 1.37 8.88 16.72
N LEU A 152 2.26 9.35 17.58
CA LEU A 152 3.34 10.27 17.23
C LEU A 152 4.63 9.49 17.05
N TYR A 153 5.41 9.88 16.05
CA TYR A 153 6.79 9.47 15.84
C TYR A 153 7.68 10.69 15.96
N PHE A 154 8.67 10.66 16.85
CA PHE A 154 9.58 11.79 17.04
C PHE A 154 10.74 11.73 16.06
N VAL A 155 10.93 12.79 15.28
CA VAL A 155 12.01 12.84 14.29
C VAL A 155 13.34 13.00 15.03
N GLY A 156 14.21 11.99 14.88
CA GLY A 156 15.50 11.95 15.55
C GLY A 156 15.53 11.08 16.81
N SER A 157 14.43 10.42 17.17
CA SER A 157 14.48 9.33 18.16
C SER A 157 15.23 8.12 17.61
N ASP A 158 15.85 7.36 18.50
CA ASP A 158 16.37 6.04 18.14
C ASP A 158 15.21 5.14 17.68
N SER A 159 15.42 4.40 16.59
CA SER A 159 14.42 3.51 16.01
C SER A 159 14.86 2.04 16.17
N ASP A 160 14.01 1.25 16.83
CA ASP A 160 14.07 -0.22 16.83
C ASP A 160 12.83 -0.74 16.13
N ILE A 161 13.02 -1.63 15.15
CA ILE A 161 11.93 -2.23 14.39
C ILE A 161 10.93 -2.96 15.30
N ASN A 162 11.38 -3.50 16.43
CA ASN A 162 10.54 -4.22 17.38
C ASN A 162 9.63 -3.28 18.20
N SER A 163 9.92 -1.98 18.22
CA SER A 163 9.24 -0.99 19.07
C SER A 163 8.15 -0.18 18.34
N TYR A 164 7.71 -0.63 17.18
CA TYR A 164 6.60 -0.03 16.41
C TYR A 164 5.23 -0.67 16.68
N GLY A 165 5.17 -1.78 17.42
CA GLY A 165 3.93 -2.52 17.70
C GLY A 165 3.60 -3.62 16.68
N TRP A 166 4.55 -3.99 15.83
CA TRP A 166 4.37 -5.13 14.92
C TRP A 166 4.07 -6.43 15.71
N ASN A 167 3.35 -7.36 15.08
CA ASN A 167 2.93 -8.65 15.64
C ASN A 167 1.76 -8.61 16.65
N GLY A 168 0.92 -7.58 16.59
CA GLY A 168 -0.37 -7.60 17.26
C GLY A 168 -0.30 -7.43 18.78
N VAL A 169 0.80 -6.86 19.29
CA VAL A 169 0.95 -6.50 20.69
C VAL A 169 0.87 -4.98 20.82
N ALA A 170 -0.14 -4.50 21.54
CA ALA A 170 -0.31 -3.07 21.79
C ALA A 170 0.85 -2.50 22.60
N LEU A 171 1.32 -1.31 22.20
CA LEU A 171 2.34 -0.58 22.94
C LEU A 171 1.71 0.02 24.19
N THR A 172 2.20 -0.37 25.35
CA THR A 172 1.66 0.07 26.65
C THR A 172 2.58 1.04 27.39
N ASP A 173 3.83 1.17 26.95
CA ASP A 173 4.79 2.14 27.47
C ASP A 173 5.23 3.13 26.40
N HIS A 174 5.71 4.30 26.85
CA HIS A 174 6.29 5.32 25.98
C HIS A 174 7.81 5.42 26.11
N THR A 175 8.44 4.65 27.00
CA THR A 175 9.87 4.77 27.29
C THR A 175 10.74 3.92 26.35
N THR A 176 10.20 2.80 25.88
CA THR A 176 10.91 1.87 24.98
C THR A 176 10.26 1.76 23.59
N SER A 177 9.04 2.28 23.47
CA SER A 177 8.30 2.39 22.22
C SER A 177 8.81 3.52 21.33
N VAL A 178 8.85 3.28 20.01
CA VAL A 178 9.22 4.28 18.99
C VAL A 178 7.98 5.04 18.50
N MET A 179 6.85 4.34 18.43
CA MET A 179 5.55 4.97 18.25
C MET A 179 4.96 5.33 19.60
N HIS A 180 4.42 6.52 19.72
CA HIS A 180 3.79 7.00 20.95
C HIS A 180 2.29 7.19 20.70
N PRO A 181 1.44 6.21 21.05
CA PRO A 181 0.00 6.33 20.86
C PRO A 181 -0.57 7.48 21.68
N ILE A 182 -1.44 8.29 21.08
CA ILE A 182 -2.01 9.46 21.73
C ILE A 182 -3.53 9.42 21.74
N ARG A 183 -4.12 10.28 22.58
CA ARG A 183 -5.56 10.57 22.61
C ARG A 183 -5.78 12.06 22.77
N SER A 184 -6.98 12.50 22.42
CA SER A 184 -7.44 13.86 22.72
C SER A 184 -7.93 13.97 24.16
N ASN A 185 -7.65 15.11 24.81
CA ASN A 185 -8.24 15.48 26.10
C ASN A 185 -9.38 16.52 25.95
N GLY A 186 -9.80 16.81 24.70
CA GLY A 186 -10.81 17.83 24.40
C GLY A 186 -10.26 19.25 24.25
N THR A 187 -8.97 19.48 24.51
CA THR A 187 -8.30 20.76 24.26
C THR A 187 -7.62 20.71 22.89
N ALA A 188 -7.93 21.68 22.02
CA ALA A 188 -7.18 21.86 20.78
C ALA A 188 -5.69 22.11 21.09
N ASN A 189 -4.79 21.67 20.21
CA ASN A 189 -3.34 21.77 20.34
C ASN A 189 -2.69 20.88 21.42
N GLN A 190 -3.42 19.94 22.02
CA GLN A 190 -2.86 19.07 23.06
C GLN A 190 -3.02 17.59 22.70
N PHE A 191 -1.93 16.85 22.91
CA PHE A 191 -1.92 15.39 22.90
C PHE A 191 -1.66 14.89 24.31
N VAL A 192 -2.43 13.90 24.75
CA VAL A 192 -2.14 13.17 25.98
C VAL A 192 -1.90 11.70 25.62
N PRO A 193 -1.09 10.96 26.38
CA PRO A 193 -0.82 9.57 26.05
C PRO A 193 -2.11 8.74 26.20
N ILE A 194 -2.19 7.62 25.47
CA ILE A 194 -3.27 6.65 25.69
C ILE A 194 -3.24 6.14 27.14
N ASN A 195 -4.35 5.56 27.59
CA ASN A 195 -4.36 4.89 28.89
C ASN A 195 -3.49 3.63 28.82
N GLY A 196 -2.81 3.30 29.93
CA GLY A 196 -2.04 2.06 30.04
C GLY A 196 -2.93 0.82 30.01
N ALA A 197 -2.32 -0.36 30.01
CA ALA A 197 -3.01 -1.65 29.89
C ALA A 197 -4.12 -1.88 30.94
N THR A 198 -4.01 -1.27 32.12
CA THR A 198 -4.97 -1.37 33.22
C THR A 198 -6.06 -0.29 33.19
N GLY A 199 -6.07 0.56 32.17
CA GLY A 199 -6.96 1.73 32.05
C GLY A 199 -6.51 2.95 32.86
N ALA A 200 -5.39 2.88 33.58
CA ALA A 200 -4.80 4.01 34.28
C ALA A 200 -4.19 5.02 33.29
N ASP A 201 -4.11 6.30 33.69
CA ASP A 201 -3.41 7.31 32.90
C ASP A 201 -1.94 6.92 32.71
N ASN A 202 -1.46 6.99 31.48
CA ASN A 202 -0.06 6.79 31.14
C ASN A 202 0.69 8.12 31.11
N THR A 203 2.00 8.09 30.92
CA THR A 203 2.84 9.30 30.90
C THR A 203 4.01 9.18 29.94
N PHE A 204 4.45 10.32 29.40
CA PHE A 204 5.72 10.50 28.71
C PHE A 204 6.91 10.69 29.67
N ALA A 205 6.75 10.45 30.97
CA ALA A 205 7.84 10.54 31.94
C ALA A 205 8.95 9.54 31.60
N GLY A 206 10.18 10.02 31.44
CA GLY A 206 11.32 9.19 31.04
C GLY A 206 11.40 8.91 29.54
N THR A 207 10.45 9.41 28.74
CA THR A 207 10.51 9.38 27.27
C THR A 207 11.34 10.56 26.76
N ASN A 208 12.21 10.30 25.79
CA ASN A 208 12.89 11.35 25.04
C ASN A 208 11.91 11.96 24.03
N VAL A 209 11.29 13.08 24.41
CA VAL A 209 10.40 13.84 23.51
C VAL A 209 11.23 14.84 22.72
N TYR A 210 11.08 14.80 21.39
CA TYR A 210 11.72 15.76 20.48
C TYR A 210 10.69 16.77 19.98
N GLU A 211 11.16 17.96 19.59
CA GLU A 211 10.27 19.03 19.11
C GLU A 211 9.58 18.63 17.80
N GLN A 212 10.29 17.99 16.88
CA GLN A 212 9.75 17.60 15.59
C GLN A 212 9.10 16.23 15.65
N TYR A 213 7.88 16.11 15.15
CA TYR A 213 7.16 14.84 15.11
C TYR A 213 6.46 14.63 13.76
N GLN A 214 6.16 13.37 13.48
CA GLN A 214 5.21 12.94 12.45
C GLN A 214 4.01 12.29 13.12
N LEU A 215 2.82 12.60 12.64
CA LEU A 215 1.59 11.94 13.08
C LEU A 215 1.27 10.79 12.14
N ALA A 216 0.87 9.65 12.70
CA ALA A 216 0.39 8.50 11.94
C ALA A 216 -0.91 7.98 12.55
N TRP A 217 -1.90 7.66 11.72
CA TRP A 217 -3.16 7.05 12.15
C TRP A 217 -3.46 5.73 11.43
N SER A 218 -2.66 5.36 10.42
CA SER A 218 -2.82 4.12 9.66
C SER A 218 -1.46 3.54 9.29
N ALA A 219 -1.33 2.23 9.44
CA ALA A 219 -0.33 1.44 8.74
C ALA A 219 -0.90 0.93 7.40
N TYR A 220 -0.01 0.44 6.55
CA TYR A 220 -0.32 -0.09 5.23
C TYR A 220 0.41 -1.40 5.02
N ALA A 221 -0.23 -2.37 4.39
CA ALA A 221 0.43 -3.62 3.98
C ALA A 221 0.08 -3.94 2.53
N VAL A 222 1.05 -4.37 1.75
CA VAL A 222 0.81 -4.94 0.43
C VAL A 222 1.09 -6.42 0.50
N VAL A 223 0.06 -7.22 0.27
CA VAL A 223 0.09 -8.68 0.38
C VAL A 223 -0.09 -9.25 -1.03
N HIS A 224 0.90 -10.00 -1.49
CA HIS A 224 0.76 -10.88 -2.64
C HIS A 224 0.36 -12.27 -2.15
N THR A 225 -0.78 -12.77 -2.61
CA THR A 225 -1.27 -14.12 -2.27
C THR A 225 -1.03 -15.05 -3.46
N PRO A 226 0.02 -15.90 -3.46
CA PRO A 226 0.37 -16.71 -4.64
C PRO A 226 -0.72 -17.71 -5.05
N ALA A 227 -1.56 -18.16 -4.11
CA ALA A 227 -2.64 -19.09 -4.39
C ALA A 227 -3.73 -18.48 -5.30
N ASP A 228 -4.05 -17.21 -5.10
CA ASP A 228 -5.10 -16.50 -5.84
C ASP A 228 -4.52 -15.57 -6.93
N GLY A 229 -3.21 -15.32 -6.90
CA GLY A 229 -2.55 -14.34 -7.77
C GLY A 229 -2.91 -12.89 -7.46
N ASN A 230 -3.53 -12.62 -6.31
CA ASN A 230 -4.02 -11.29 -5.97
C ASN A 230 -2.95 -10.46 -5.25
N LEU A 231 -2.87 -9.19 -5.64
CA LEU A 231 -2.11 -8.15 -4.95
C LEU A 231 -3.09 -7.21 -4.24
N THR A 232 -3.08 -7.25 -2.92
CA THR A 232 -4.07 -6.53 -2.09
C THR A 232 -3.36 -5.53 -1.19
N LEU A 233 -3.89 -4.31 -1.12
CA LEU A 233 -3.47 -3.29 -0.18
C LEU A 233 -4.39 -3.31 1.03
N TYR A 234 -3.81 -3.48 2.22
CA TYR A 234 -4.46 -3.31 3.50
C TYR A 234 -4.12 -1.94 4.08
N TYR A 235 -5.08 -1.29 4.72
CA TYR A 235 -4.97 0.03 5.33
C TYR A 235 -5.94 0.16 6.52
N ASP A 236 -5.91 1.27 7.25
CA ASP A 236 -6.78 1.55 8.41
C ASP A 236 -6.62 0.53 9.55
N TYR A 237 -5.37 0.21 9.90
CA TYR A 237 -5.02 -0.59 11.08
C TYR A 237 -3.85 0.05 11.83
N GLN A 238 -3.75 -0.19 13.14
CA GLN A 238 -2.75 0.44 14.00
C GLN A 238 -1.90 -0.60 14.77
N PRO A 239 -0.69 -0.94 14.27
CA PRO A 239 0.21 -1.89 14.93
C PRO A 239 0.49 -1.52 16.38
N TRP A 240 0.70 -0.23 16.67
CA TRP A 240 0.94 0.26 18.02
C TRP A 240 -0.25 0.06 18.99
N ARG A 241 -1.44 -0.29 18.48
CA ARG A 241 -2.62 -0.68 19.27
C ARG A 241 -2.87 -2.19 19.30
N GLY A 242 -1.95 -2.98 18.75
CA GLY A 242 -2.05 -4.44 18.70
C GLY A 242 -2.83 -4.96 17.49
N ASP A 243 -3.10 -4.11 16.50
CA ASP A 243 -3.71 -4.55 15.25
C ASP A 243 -2.68 -5.19 14.30
N GLY A 244 -3.12 -6.15 13.51
CA GLY A 244 -2.36 -6.67 12.36
C GLY A 244 -2.98 -6.21 11.06
N TYR A 245 -2.27 -6.36 9.93
CA TYR A 245 -2.79 -5.92 8.63
C TYR A 245 -4.18 -6.52 8.29
N ALA A 246 -4.47 -7.74 8.75
CA ALA A 246 -5.72 -8.43 8.49
C ALA A 246 -6.93 -7.87 9.26
N SER A 247 -6.74 -7.04 10.30
CA SER A 247 -7.84 -6.35 10.98
C SER A 247 -8.25 -5.04 10.29
N GLY A 248 -7.43 -4.52 9.39
CA GLY A 248 -7.71 -3.34 8.60
C GLY A 248 -8.68 -3.58 7.43
N LYS A 249 -8.82 -2.57 6.59
CA LYS A 249 -9.56 -2.61 5.33
C LYS A 249 -8.67 -3.05 4.20
N ALA A 250 -9.26 -3.72 3.21
CA ALA A 250 -8.54 -4.25 2.04
C ALA A 250 -9.08 -3.67 0.73
N VAL A 251 -8.19 -3.45 -0.23
CA VAL A 251 -8.52 -3.14 -1.62
C VAL A 251 -7.64 -3.94 -2.57
N LEU A 252 -8.28 -4.59 -3.55
CA LEU A 252 -7.58 -5.32 -4.60
C LEU A 252 -6.92 -4.33 -5.56
N LEU A 253 -5.60 -4.39 -5.69
CA LEU A 253 -4.84 -3.54 -6.61
C LEU A 253 -4.71 -4.18 -7.99
N MET A 254 -4.46 -5.50 -8.02
CA MET A 254 -4.23 -6.23 -9.27
C MET A 254 -4.48 -7.73 -9.09
N GLU A 255 -5.05 -8.35 -10.11
CA GLU A 255 -5.24 -9.81 -10.22
C GLU A 255 -4.17 -10.42 -11.12
N ASN A 256 -3.98 -11.74 -11.02
CA ASN A 256 -3.05 -12.53 -11.84
C ASN A 256 -1.57 -12.13 -11.71
N VAL A 257 -1.20 -11.53 -10.57
CA VAL A 257 0.19 -11.23 -10.24
C VAL A 257 0.94 -12.53 -9.98
N ASP A 258 2.01 -12.74 -10.74
CA ASP A 258 2.89 -13.90 -10.68
C ASP A 258 3.94 -13.71 -9.57
N THR A 259 4.57 -12.53 -9.54
CA THR A 259 5.54 -12.20 -8.49
C THR A 259 5.42 -10.74 -8.06
N PHE A 260 5.53 -10.53 -6.75
CA PHE A 260 5.72 -9.23 -6.14
C PHE A 260 7.04 -9.23 -5.38
N ARG A 261 7.93 -8.31 -5.73
CA ARG A 261 9.29 -8.23 -5.18
C ARG A 261 9.52 -6.84 -4.65
N PHE A 262 10.21 -6.75 -3.52
CA PHE A 262 10.60 -5.49 -2.94
C PHE A 262 11.95 -5.62 -2.26
N LYS A 263 12.72 -4.54 -2.26
CA LYS A 263 14.02 -4.46 -1.58
C LYS A 263 14.32 -3.04 -1.17
N ALA A 264 15.07 -2.88 -0.08
CA ALA A 264 15.62 -1.59 0.30
C ALA A 264 17.14 -1.54 0.15
N VAL A 265 17.65 -0.37 -0.22
CA VAL A 265 19.09 -0.04 -0.17
C VAL A 265 19.21 1.33 0.47
N GLY A 266 19.66 1.37 1.73
CA GLY A 266 19.60 2.57 2.55
C GLY A 266 18.15 3.05 2.73
N SER A 267 17.88 4.32 2.42
CA SER A 267 16.53 4.88 2.51
C SER A 267 15.67 4.67 1.25
N ILE A 268 16.17 3.97 0.25
CA ILE A 268 15.47 3.79 -1.03
C ILE A 268 14.78 2.43 -1.03
N VAL A 269 13.51 2.40 -1.40
CA VAL A 269 12.75 1.15 -1.59
C VAL A 269 12.44 0.96 -3.07
N LYS A 270 12.75 -0.20 -3.61
CA LYS A 270 12.34 -0.61 -4.96
C LYS A 270 11.24 -1.66 -4.82
N ILE A 271 10.15 -1.47 -5.55
CA ILE A 271 9.07 -2.45 -5.69
C ILE A 271 8.95 -2.88 -7.14
N GLN A 272 8.55 -4.13 -7.37
CA GLN A 272 8.33 -4.71 -8.68
C GLN A 272 7.12 -5.65 -8.64
N VAL A 273 6.21 -5.48 -9.59
CA VAL A 273 5.03 -6.33 -9.80
C VAL A 273 5.15 -6.95 -11.18
N CYS A 274 5.12 -8.28 -11.25
CA CYS A 274 5.13 -9.04 -12.50
C CYS A 274 3.84 -9.84 -12.65
N VAL A 275 3.26 -9.78 -13.85
CA VAL A 275 1.97 -10.40 -14.17
C VAL A 275 2.16 -11.36 -15.33
N LYS A 276 1.52 -12.52 -15.24
CA LYS A 276 1.58 -13.54 -16.27
C LYS A 276 0.27 -13.57 -17.05
N SER A 277 0.37 -13.77 -18.35
CA SER A 277 -0.78 -13.97 -19.24
C SER A 277 -0.66 -15.32 -19.92
N ASP A 278 -1.75 -16.10 -19.90
CA ASP A 278 -1.81 -17.43 -20.51
C ASP A 278 -2.07 -17.38 -22.04
N LEU A 279 -2.20 -16.19 -22.63
CA LEU A 279 -2.69 -16.03 -23.99
C LEU A 279 -1.69 -16.39 -25.11
N MET A 280 -0.40 -16.57 -24.81
CA MET A 280 0.64 -17.24 -25.63
C MET A 280 1.99 -17.20 -24.87
N GLU A 281 2.90 -18.18 -25.12
CA GLU A 281 4.26 -18.39 -24.54
C GLU A 281 4.57 -17.65 -23.22
N ALA A 282 4.82 -18.38 -22.13
CA ALA A 282 5.13 -17.88 -20.79
C ALA A 282 5.85 -16.52 -20.75
N TYR A 283 5.08 -15.43 -20.83
CA TYR A 283 5.55 -14.06 -20.88
C TYR A 283 5.11 -13.37 -19.60
N SER A 284 6.09 -12.96 -18.80
CA SER A 284 5.88 -12.18 -17.58
C SER A 284 6.11 -10.70 -17.89
N LEU A 285 5.09 -9.88 -17.66
CA LEU A 285 5.20 -8.43 -17.78
C LEU A 285 5.48 -7.82 -16.41
N CYS A 286 6.63 -7.17 -16.26
CA CYS A 286 7.03 -6.53 -15.00
C CYS A 286 6.95 -5.00 -15.06
N LYS A 287 6.47 -4.40 -13.97
CA LYS A 287 6.54 -2.96 -13.69
C LYS A 287 7.28 -2.75 -12.39
N GLU A 288 8.11 -1.71 -12.34
CA GLU A 288 8.90 -1.39 -11.17
C GLU A 288 8.89 0.11 -10.89
N LYS A 289 9.06 0.45 -9.62
CA LYS A 289 9.24 1.83 -9.18
C LYS A 289 10.19 1.89 -7.99
N THR A 290 10.96 2.97 -7.96
CA THR A 290 11.89 3.31 -6.89
C THR A 290 11.32 4.49 -6.11
N ILE A 291 11.28 4.35 -4.78
CA ILE A 291 10.73 5.28 -3.82
C ILE A 291 11.87 5.76 -2.90
N TYR A 292 11.87 7.05 -2.58
CA TYR A 292 12.90 7.72 -1.77
C TYR A 292 12.42 8.01 -0.33
#